data_AF-A0A7G8BDS7-F1
#
_entry.id   AF-A0A7G8BDS7-F1
#
_cell.length_a   1.000
_cell.length_b   1.000
_cell.length_c   1.000
_cell.angle_alpha   90.00
_cell.angle_beta   90.00
_cell.angle_gamma   90.00
#
_symmetry.space_group_name_H-M   'P 1'
#
loop_
_entity.id
_entity.type
_entity.pdbx_description
1 polymer ?
#
loop_
_entity_poly.entity_id
_entity_poly.type
_entity_poly.pdbx_seq_one_letter_code
_entity_poly.pdbx_strand_id
1 'polypeptide(L)'
;MYARKLQVESVNPHGEAQLCPIAWIDNFAMRNFTNDAVFDDTLPVADGLLEVGFRVPIDQLEMAMEDWFRRKGYIKPEEKLRVTQLQDG
;
A
#
# COMPACT_ATOMS: atom_id res chain seq x y z
N MET A 1 15.51 11.40 -2.63
CA MET A 1 15.64 10.16 -3.43
C MET A 1 14.50 10.18 -4.45
N TYR A 2 14.75 9.83 -5.71
CA TYR A 2 13.70 9.73 -6.73
C TYR A 2 12.65 8.70 -6.27
N ALA A 3 11.40 9.15 -6.12
CA ALA A 3 10.30 8.36 -5.57
C ALA A 3 9.38 7.89 -6.69
N ARG A 4 8.95 6.63 -6.64
CA ARG A 4 7.86 6.12 -7.47
C ARG A 4 6.57 6.43 -6.77
N LYS A 5 5.57 6.92 -7.51
CA LYS A 5 4.21 7.03 -7.00
C LYS A 5 3.47 5.72 -7.25
N LEU A 6 2.83 5.21 -6.22
CA LEU A 6 2.01 4.02 -6.25
C LEU A 6 0.57 4.40 -5.92
N GLN A 7 -0.37 3.80 -6.65
CA GLN A 7 -1.78 3.81 -6.32
C GLN A 7 -2.15 2.54 -5.54
N VAL A 8 -2.78 2.73 -4.39
CA VAL A 8 -3.18 1.69 -3.44
C VAL A 8 -4.69 1.60 -3.37
N GLU A 9 -5.23 0.46 -3.80
CA GLU A 9 -6.67 0.23 -3.90
C GLU A 9 -7.08 -1.06 -3.20
N SER A 10 -8.26 -1.05 -2.60
CA SER A 10 -8.98 -2.28 -2.27
C SER A 10 -9.89 -2.64 -3.43
N VAL A 11 -9.76 -3.86 -3.95
CA VAL A 11 -10.55 -4.41 -5.03
C VAL A 11 -11.51 -5.46 -4.47
N ASN A 12 -12.80 -5.27 -4.70
CA ASN A 12 -13.81 -6.22 -4.26
C ASN A 12 -13.95 -7.42 -5.22
N PRO A 13 -14.69 -8.47 -4.85
CA PRO A 13 -14.91 -9.64 -5.71
C PRO A 13 -15.59 -9.35 -7.05
N HIS A 14 -16.26 -8.20 -7.17
CA HIS A 14 -16.90 -7.75 -8.41
C HIS A 14 -15.94 -6.95 -9.32
N GLY A 15 -14.69 -6.74 -8.87
CA GLY A 15 -13.67 -5.99 -9.60
C GLY A 15 -13.72 -4.48 -9.40
N GLU A 16 -14.58 -3.97 -8.51
CA GLU A 16 -14.65 -2.55 -8.19
C GLU A 16 -13.46 -2.17 -7.30
N ALA A 17 -12.71 -1.16 -7.71
CA ALA A 17 -11.56 -0.65 -6.98
C ALA A 17 -11.93 0.63 -6.23
N GLN A 18 -11.47 0.73 -4.97
CA GLN A 18 -11.62 1.91 -4.14
C GLN A 18 -10.26 2.33 -3.58
N LEU A 19 -9.94 3.62 -3.67
CA LEU A 19 -8.74 4.18 -3.05
C LEU A 19 -8.76 3.92 -1.54
N CYS A 20 -7.64 3.40 -1.01
CA CYS A 20 -7.54 3.16 0.41
C CYS A 20 -7.35 4.49 1.18
N PRO A 21 -8.08 4.73 2.28
CA PRO A 21 -7.88 5.92 3.11
C PRO A 21 -6.42 6.12 3.53
N ILE A 22 -5.91 7.35 3.47
CA ILE A 22 -4.53 7.71 3.83
C ILE A 22 -4.21 7.25 5.25
N ALA A 23 -5.17 7.32 6.17
CA ALA A 23 -4.99 6.87 7.56
C ALA A 23 -4.63 5.38 7.67
N TRP A 24 -5.07 4.54 6.72
CA TRP A 24 -4.72 3.11 6.70
C TRP A 24 -3.29 2.89 6.20
N ILE A 25 -2.92 3.63 5.15
CA ILE A 25 -1.58 3.61 4.55
C ILE A 25 -0.56 4.17 5.55
N ASP A 26 -0.90 5.25 6.25
CA ASP A 26 -0.11 5.86 7.30
C ASP A 26 0.08 4.92 8.50
N ASN A 27 -0.98 4.22 8.93
CA ASN A 27 -0.86 3.21 9.99
C ASN A 27 0.09 2.07 9.63
N PHE A 28 0.16 1.69 8.34
CA PHE A 28 1.13 0.71 7.84
C PHE A 28 2.55 1.27 7.86
N ALA A 29 2.77 2.47 7.30
CA ALA A 29 4.09 3.09 7.18
C ALA A 29 4.73 3.42 8.55
N MET A 30 3.93 3.74 9.57
CA MET A 30 4.44 4.03 10.93
C MET A 30 4.98 2.79 11.68
N ARG A 31 4.95 1.59 11.11
CA ARG A 31 5.07 0.35 11.90
C ARG A 31 6.41 -0.39 11.75
N ASN A 32 7.03 -0.70 12.90
CA ASN A 32 8.18 -1.60 13.06
C ASN A 32 7.91 -3.12 12.85
N PHE A 33 6.72 -3.55 12.36
CA PHE A 33 6.34 -4.97 12.43
C PHE A 33 6.78 -5.84 11.24
N THR A 34 7.13 -5.25 10.09
CA THR A 34 7.68 -6.04 8.97
C THR A 34 9.05 -6.62 9.31
N ASN A 35 9.72 -6.09 10.36
CA ASN A 35 11.12 -6.38 10.71
C ASN A 35 12.09 -6.18 9.52
N ASP A 36 11.58 -5.51 8.47
CA ASP A 36 12.24 -5.35 7.19
C ASP A 36 12.25 -3.87 6.87
N ALA A 37 13.40 -3.25 7.14
CA ALA A 37 13.67 -1.84 6.91
C ALA A 37 13.53 -1.44 5.43
N VAL A 38 13.34 -2.41 4.52
CA VAL A 38 13.09 -2.16 3.10
C VAL A 38 11.83 -1.32 2.86
N PHE A 39 10.87 -1.29 3.80
CA PHE A 39 9.65 -0.49 3.70
C PHE A 39 9.72 0.87 4.42
N ASP A 40 10.86 1.21 5.05
CA ASP A 40 11.04 2.50 5.73
C ASP A 40 11.06 3.67 4.71
N ASP A 41 11.44 3.38 3.46
CA ASP A 41 11.38 4.33 2.35
C ASP A 41 9.96 4.41 1.74
N THR A 42 8.93 4.50 2.58
CA THR A 42 7.52 4.70 2.17
C THR A 42 6.96 6.01 2.75
N LEU A 43 6.20 6.75 1.94
CA LEU A 43 5.64 8.05 2.29
C LEU A 43 4.17 8.14 1.84
N PRO A 44 3.20 8.01 2.77
CA PRO A 44 1.78 8.25 2.47
C PRO A 44 1.57 9.71 2.06
N VAL A 45 0.89 9.94 0.94
CA VAL A 45 0.68 11.31 0.39
C VAL A 45 -0.80 11.72 0.42
N ALA A 46 -1.70 10.82 0.02
CA ALA A 46 -3.14 11.04 -0.04
C ALA A 46 -3.89 9.71 0.01
N ASP A 47 -5.23 9.76 -0.03
CA ASP A 47 -6.04 8.55 -0.19
C ASP A 47 -5.62 7.80 -1.45
N GLY A 48 -5.26 6.54 -1.26
CA GLY A 48 -4.77 5.63 -2.29
C GLY A 48 -3.45 6.05 -2.93
N LEU A 49 -2.70 7.01 -2.38
CA LEU A 49 -1.44 7.48 -2.95
C LEU A 49 -0.28 7.30 -1.98
N LEU A 50 0.72 6.53 -2.42
CA LEU A 50 1.91 6.20 -1.66
C LEU A 50 3.15 6.48 -2.51
N GLU A 51 4.08 7.27 -2.01
CA GLU A 51 5.40 7.42 -2.59
C GLU A 51 6.37 6.39 -1.99
N VAL A 52 7.19 5.76 -2.83
CA VAL A 52 8.17 4.78 -2.37
C VAL A 52 9.55 4.99 -3.00
N GLY A 53 10.59 4.70 -2.24
CA GLY A 53 11.94 4.61 -2.77
C GLY A 53 12.08 3.55 -3.86
N PHE A 54 13.03 3.72 -4.79
CA PHE A 54 13.29 2.73 -5.86
C PHE A 54 13.72 1.34 -5.37
N ARG A 55 14.21 1.23 -4.13
CA ARG A 55 14.64 -0.04 -3.53
C ARG A 55 13.48 -0.86 -2.98
N VAL A 56 12.31 -0.25 -2.79
CA VAL A 56 11.14 -0.93 -2.24
C VAL A 56 10.62 -1.98 -3.23
N PRO A 57 10.60 -3.28 -2.91
CA PRO A 57 10.03 -4.30 -3.77
C PRO A 57 8.50 -4.19 -3.78
N ILE A 58 7.92 -3.75 -4.90
CA ILE A 58 6.46 -3.46 -5.00
C ILE A 58 5.63 -4.73 -4.73
N ASP A 59 6.01 -5.88 -5.27
CA ASP A 59 5.27 -7.13 -5.06
C ASP A 59 5.22 -7.54 -3.59
N GLN A 60 6.33 -7.34 -2.86
CA GLN A 60 6.38 -7.65 -1.42
C GLN A 60 5.64 -6.60 -0.59
N LEU A 61 5.70 -5.33 -1.00
CA LEU A 61 4.94 -4.25 -0.39
C LEU A 61 3.43 -4.52 -0.49
N GLU A 62 2.93 -4.91 -1.67
CA GLU A 62 1.52 -5.26 -1.86
C GLU A 62 1.08 -6.39 -0.91
N MET A 63 1.83 -7.48 -0.87
CA MET A 63 1.53 -8.61 0.01
C MET A 63 1.56 -8.23 1.49
N ALA A 64 2.56 -7.45 1.92
CA ALA A 64 2.70 -7.00 3.31
C ALA A 64 1.57 -6.05 3.70
N MET A 65 1.20 -5.11 2.82
CA MET A 65 0.08 -4.20 3.05
C MET A 65 -1.26 -4.95 3.07
N GLU A 66 -1.48 -5.94 2.19
CA GLU A 66 -2.73 -6.73 2.19
C GLU A 66 -2.91 -7.50 3.50
N ASP A 67 -1.88 -8.24 3.94
CA ASP A 67 -1.92 -8.97 5.21
C ASP A 67 -2.15 -8.01 6.39
N TRP A 68 -1.51 -6.85 6.37
CA TRP A 68 -1.69 -5.81 7.38
C TRP A 68 -3.13 -5.28 7.43
N PHE A 69 -3.68 -4.90 6.29
CA PHE A 69 -5.02 -4.34 6.17
C PHE A 69 -6.07 -5.36 6.60
N ARG A 70 -5.85 -6.64 6.29
CA ARG A 70 -6.68 -7.76 6.72
C ARG A 70 -6.64 -7.94 8.24
N ARG A 71 -5.45 -7.92 8.87
CA ARG A 71 -5.30 -7.99 10.34
C ARG A 71 -5.97 -6.80 11.05
N LYS A 72 -6.01 -5.65 10.40
CA LYS A 72 -6.70 -4.45 10.91
C LYS A 72 -8.19 -4.41 10.65
N GLY A 73 -8.72 -5.33 9.84
CA GLY A 73 -10.12 -5.32 9.43
C GLY A 73 -10.47 -4.14 8.51
N TYR A 74 -9.48 -3.56 7.84
CA TYR A 74 -9.67 -2.47 6.88
C TYR A 74 -10.29 -2.98 5.57
N ILE A 75 -9.90 -4.19 5.16
CA ILE A 75 -10.48 -4.89 4.00
C ILE A 75 -11.16 -6.18 4.45
N LYS A 76 -12.20 -6.59 3.73
CA LYS A 76 -12.94 -7.84 3.95
C LYS A 76 -12.12 -9.06 3.50
N PRO A 77 -12.46 -10.28 3.99
CA PRO A 77 -11.80 -11.52 3.58
C PRO A 77 -11.72 -11.73 2.06
N GLU A 78 -12.75 -11.31 1.34
CA GLU A 78 -12.90 -11.48 -0.11
C GLU A 78 -12.30 -10.32 -0.91
N GLU A 79 -11.98 -9.21 -0.26
CA GLU A 79 -11.31 -8.06 -0.87
C GLU A 79 -9.79 -8.31 -0.97
N LYS A 80 -9.21 -7.76 -2.03
CA LYS A 80 -7.78 -7.80 -2.35
C LYS A 80 -7.19 -6.41 -2.36
N LEU A 81 -5.94 -6.29 -1.95
CA LEU A 81 -5.19 -5.07 -2.15
C LEU A 81 -4.57 -5.11 -3.54
N ARG A 82 -4.55 -3.96 -4.21
CA ARG A 82 -3.82 -3.75 -5.46
C ARG A 82 -2.92 -2.54 -5.28
N VAL A 83 -1.65 -2.69 -5.59
CA VAL A 83 -0.66 -1.64 -5.59
C VAL A 83 -0.08 -1.51 -7.00
N THR A 84 -0.37 -0.39 -7.66
CA THR A 84 0.08 -0.15 -9.04
C THR A 84 1.01 1.04 -9.10
N GLN A 85 2.10 0.93 -9.85
CA GLN A 85 2.97 2.08 -10.09
C GLN A 85 2.30 3.04 -11.08
N LEU A 86 2.12 4.29 -10.68
CA LEU A 86 1.69 5.36 -11.58
C LEU A 86 2.85 5.71 -12.51
N GLN A 87 2.56 5.78 -13.82
CA GLN A 87 3.53 6.30 -14.78
C GLN A 87 3.57 7.83 -14.63
N ASP A 88 4.68 8.38 -14.14
CA ASP A 88 4.92 9.82 -14.27
C ASP A 88 5.16 10.09 -15.77
N GLY A 89 4.23 10.82 -16.39
CA GLY A 89 4.29 11.20 -17.81
C GLY A 89 5.32 12.27 -18.12
#